data_AF-A0A5C8JG85-F1
#
_entry.id   AF-A0A5C8JG85-F1
#
_cell.length_a   1.000
_cell.length_b   1.000
_cell.length_c   1.000
_cell.angle_alpha   90.00
_cell.angle_beta   90.00
_cell.angle_gamma   90.00
#
_symmetry.space_group_name_H-M   'P 1'
#
loop_
_entity.id
_entity.type
_entity.pdbx_description
1 polymer ?
#
loop_
_entity_poly.entity_id
_entity_poly.type
_entity_poly.pdbx_seq_one_letter_code
_entity_poly.pdbx_strand_id
1 'polypeptide(L)'
;MFLGLCATSVAQENPATLSPEDARQCTELTKVMARNLYLYDEEYLKLKVLNEKTMLKAQEISKGYQNAPTQREAKLKELSTEFENEVKKMLDEQRLVALASYKINASLWLNTPQALKSLQGSIE
;
A
#
# COMPACT_ATOMS: atom_id res chain seq x y z
N MET A 1 -6.76 24.85 -48.16
CA MET A 1 -7.60 23.77 -47.62
C MET A 1 -6.71 22.88 -46.77
N PHE A 2 -7.00 22.82 -45.47
CA PHE A 2 -6.26 22.12 -44.42
C PHE A 2 -6.23 20.60 -44.63
N LEU A 3 -5.16 19.93 -44.19
CA LEU A 3 -5.25 18.63 -43.51
C LEU A 3 -4.05 18.49 -42.56
N GLY A 4 -4.28 18.78 -41.28
CA GLY A 4 -3.33 18.58 -40.19
C GLY A 4 -3.41 17.16 -39.64
N LEU A 5 -2.26 16.48 -39.56
CA LEU A 5 -2.11 15.23 -38.83
C LEU A 5 -1.94 15.54 -37.34
N CYS A 6 -2.98 15.28 -36.54
CA CYS A 6 -2.85 15.18 -35.09
C CYS A 6 -2.33 13.79 -34.73
N ALA A 7 -1.04 13.67 -34.42
CA ALA A 7 -0.50 12.47 -33.79
C ALA A 7 -0.88 12.49 -32.30
N THR A 8 -1.90 11.73 -31.92
CA THR A 8 -2.18 11.45 -30.51
C THR A 8 -1.16 10.43 -30.02
N SER A 9 -0.07 10.91 -29.42
CA SER A 9 0.85 10.06 -28.67
C SER A 9 0.11 9.46 -27.47
N VAL A 10 -0.33 8.21 -27.57
CA VAL A 10 -0.69 7.42 -26.39
C VAL A 10 0.60 7.07 -25.67
N ALA A 11 0.89 7.75 -24.57
CA ALA A 11 1.93 7.33 -23.64
C ALA A 11 1.53 5.96 -23.10
N GLN A 12 2.26 4.92 -23.48
CA GLN A 12 2.12 3.59 -22.91
C GLN A 12 2.58 3.68 -21.45
N GLU A 13 1.63 3.92 -20.53
CA GLU A 13 1.84 3.74 -19.10
C GLU A 13 2.17 2.26 -18.88
N ASN A 14 3.46 1.95 -18.81
CA ASN A 14 3.89 0.67 -18.27
C ASN A 14 3.28 0.60 -16.86
N PRO A 15 2.45 -0.42 -16.54
CA PRO A 15 1.93 -0.52 -15.19
C PRO A 15 3.12 -0.57 -14.26
N ALA A 16 3.22 0.41 -13.36
CA ALA A 16 4.26 0.42 -12.35
C ALA A 16 4.14 -0.90 -11.59
N THR A 17 5.13 -1.78 -11.77
CA THR A 17 5.16 -3.11 -11.18
C THR A 17 6.21 -3.09 -10.09
N LEU A 18 5.90 -3.72 -8.96
CA LEU A 18 6.85 -3.83 -7.87
C LEU A 18 8.07 -4.60 -8.35
N SER A 19 9.24 -4.23 -7.82
CA SER A 19 10.44 -5.04 -8.04
C SER A 19 10.22 -6.45 -7.46
N PRO A 20 10.92 -7.49 -7.94
CA PRO A 20 10.76 -8.84 -7.41
C PRO A 20 10.99 -8.95 -5.90
N GLU A 21 11.85 -8.09 -5.35
CA GLU A 21 12.09 -8.00 -3.90
C GLU A 21 10.92 -7.32 -3.18
N ASP A 22 10.46 -6.17 -3.67
CA ASP A 22 9.30 -5.46 -3.09
C ASP A 22 8.03 -6.32 -3.15
N ALA A 23 7.84 -7.11 -4.21
CA ALA A 23 6.72 -8.03 -4.34
C ALA A 23 6.74 -9.15 -3.28
N ARG A 24 7.93 -9.66 -2.94
CA ARG A 24 8.11 -10.63 -1.83
C ARG A 24 7.78 -9.96 -0.50
N GLN A 25 8.31 -8.77 -0.26
CA GLN A 25 8.07 -8.01 0.96
C GLN A 25 6.58 -7.66 1.13
N CYS A 26 5.91 -7.25 0.06
CA CYS A 26 4.47 -7.02 0.02
C CYS A 26 3.69 -8.29 0.37
N THR A 27 4.12 -9.44 -0.14
CA THR A 27 3.49 -10.73 0.18
C THR A 27 3.65 -11.08 1.66
N GLU A 28 4.83 -10.88 2.25
CA GLU A 28 5.06 -11.12 3.68
C GLU A 28 4.29 -10.14 4.57
N LEU A 29 4.24 -8.86 4.21
CA LEU A 29 3.41 -7.86 4.88
C LEU A 29 1.93 -8.27 4.87
N THR A 30 1.45 -8.71 3.72
CA THR A 30 0.07 -9.20 3.55
C THR A 30 -0.20 -10.42 4.43
N LYS A 31 0.74 -11.38 4.51
CA LYS A 31 0.61 -12.55 5.40
C LYS A 31 0.51 -12.14 6.87
N VAL A 32 1.36 -11.22 7.32
CA VAL A 32 1.33 -10.74 8.70
C VAL A 32 0.02 -10.00 8.99
N MET A 33 -0.39 -9.08 8.11
CA MET A 33 -1.65 -8.35 8.26
C MET A 33 -2.86 -9.29 8.28
N ALA A 34 -2.93 -10.25 7.35
CA ALA A 34 -4.03 -11.19 7.27
C ALA A 34 -4.17 -12.06 8.52
N ARG A 35 -3.03 -12.49 9.12
CA ARG A 35 -3.03 -13.21 10.41
C ARG A 35 -3.56 -12.35 11.55
N ASN A 36 -3.11 -11.09 11.64
CA ASN A 36 -3.55 -10.17 12.69
C ASN A 36 -5.03 -9.76 12.57
N LEU A 37 -5.54 -9.69 11.34
CA LEU A 37 -6.92 -9.31 11.04
C LEU A 37 -7.86 -10.51 10.93
N TYR A 38 -7.36 -11.74 11.13
CA TYR A 38 -8.13 -12.99 10.99
C TYR A 38 -8.89 -13.08 9.65
N LEU A 39 -8.19 -12.73 8.56
CA LEU A 39 -8.76 -12.73 7.21
C LEU A 39 -8.85 -14.15 6.63
N TYR A 40 -9.89 -14.39 5.83
CA TYR A 40 -10.03 -15.57 5.00
C TYR A 40 -9.36 -15.40 3.62
N ASP A 41 -9.30 -16.47 2.83
CA ASP A 41 -8.59 -16.52 1.54
C ASP A 41 -9.04 -15.45 0.54
N GLU A 42 -10.34 -15.16 0.45
CA GLU A 42 -10.87 -14.12 -0.45
C GLU A 42 -10.44 -12.71 -0.02
N GLU A 43 -10.43 -12.45 1.28
CA GLU A 43 -10.01 -11.18 1.87
C GLU A 43 -8.49 -11.02 1.79
N TYR A 44 -7.74 -12.12 1.94
CA TYR A 44 -6.30 -12.15 1.75
C TYR A 44 -5.90 -11.67 0.35
N LEU A 45 -6.58 -12.16 -0.69
CA LEU A 45 -6.27 -11.75 -2.06
C LEU A 45 -6.57 -10.26 -2.28
N LYS A 46 -7.71 -9.77 -1.77
CA LYS A 46 -8.07 -8.35 -1.83
C LYS A 46 -7.05 -7.49 -1.09
N LEU A 47 -6.63 -7.91 0.11
CA LEU A 47 -5.60 -7.23 0.89
C LEU A 47 -4.26 -7.22 0.16
N LYS A 48 -3.88 -8.32 -0.50
CA LYS A 48 -2.64 -8.40 -1.28
C LYS A 48 -2.60 -7.34 -2.38
N VAL A 49 -3.65 -7.28 -3.20
CA VAL A 49 -3.77 -6.29 -4.28
C VAL A 49 -3.74 -4.87 -3.73
N LEU A 50 -4.43 -4.64 -2.61
CA LEU A 50 -4.45 -3.35 -1.95
C LEU A 50 -3.06 -2.95 -1.43
N ASN A 51 -2.32 -3.88 -0.81
CA ASN A 51 -0.95 -3.65 -0.37
C ASN A 51 0.00 -3.37 -1.53
N GLU A 52 -0.11 -4.10 -2.64
CA GLU A 52 0.72 -3.87 -3.83
C GLU A 52 0.50 -2.46 -4.40
N LYS A 53 -0.77 -2.07 -4.56
CA LYS A 53 -1.14 -0.71 -5.01
C LYS A 53 -0.64 0.36 -4.05
N THR A 54 -0.76 0.12 -2.74
CA THR A 54 -0.37 1.09 -1.71
C THR A 54 1.14 1.24 -1.65
N MET A 55 1.89 0.15 -1.83
CA MET A 55 3.35 0.17 -1.89
C MET A 55 3.86 0.96 -3.10
N LEU A 56 3.26 0.76 -4.27
CA LEU A 56 3.59 1.56 -5.47
C LEU A 56 3.34 3.05 -5.23
N LYS A 57 2.15 3.42 -4.76
CA LYS A 57 1.81 4.82 -4.42
C LYS A 57 2.77 5.41 -3.38
N ALA A 58 3.14 4.64 -2.36
CA ALA A 58 4.06 5.11 -1.33
C ALA A 58 5.45 5.40 -1.91
N GLN A 59 5.96 4.52 -2.79
CA GLN A 59 7.22 4.74 -3.49
C GLN A 59 7.15 5.95 -4.42
N GLU A 60 6.05 6.14 -5.14
CA GLU A 60 5.81 7.31 -6.00
C GLU A 60 5.80 8.61 -5.19
N ILE A 61 5.05 8.66 -4.08
CA ILE A 61 5.03 9.82 -3.17
C ILE A 61 6.44 10.09 -2.63
N SER A 62 7.15 9.04 -2.21
CA SER A 62 8.50 9.19 -1.68
C SER A 62 9.48 9.73 -2.71
N LYS A 63 9.34 9.34 -3.98
CA LYS A 63 10.15 9.84 -5.11
C LYS A 63 9.74 11.25 -5.56
N GLY A 64 8.44 11.52 -5.64
CA GLY A 64 7.90 12.80 -6.12
C GLY A 64 8.11 13.96 -5.13
N TYR A 65 8.17 13.68 -3.83
CA TYR A 65 8.31 14.69 -2.78
C TYR A 65 9.64 14.60 -2.02
N GLN A 66 10.71 14.11 -2.66
CA GLN A 66 12.05 13.99 -2.03
C GLN A 66 12.55 15.32 -1.43
N ASN A 67 12.27 16.44 -2.10
CA ASN A 67 12.70 17.77 -1.70
C ASN A 67 11.70 18.52 -0.81
N ALA A 68 10.55 17.91 -0.49
CA ALA A 68 9.48 18.53 0.28
C ALA A 68 9.01 17.58 1.39
N PRO A 69 9.82 17.35 2.44
CA PRO A 69 9.59 16.32 3.46
C PRO A 69 8.24 16.48 4.16
N THR A 70 7.81 17.71 4.46
CA THR A 70 6.50 17.97 5.09
C THR A 70 5.33 17.58 4.18
N GLN A 71 5.42 17.86 2.88
CA GLN A 71 4.40 17.47 1.92
C GLN A 71 4.40 15.95 1.70
N ARG A 72 5.59 15.34 1.65
CA ARG A 72 5.75 13.88 1.58
C ARG A 72 5.05 13.20 2.75
N GLU A 73 5.30 13.66 3.98
CA GLU A 73 4.68 13.11 5.19
C GLU A 73 3.16 13.27 5.18
N ALA A 74 2.65 14.44 4.79
CA ALA A 74 1.21 14.66 4.66
C ALA A 74 0.57 13.68 3.65
N LYS A 75 1.20 13.51 2.47
CA LYS A 75 0.71 12.60 1.43
C LYS A 75 0.77 11.13 1.84
N LEU A 76 1.83 10.73 2.55
CA LEU A 76 1.97 9.39 3.10
C LEU A 76 0.95 9.10 4.20
N LYS A 77 0.60 10.11 5.01
CA LYS A 77 -0.48 10.01 6.00
C LYS A 77 -1.84 9.87 5.33
N GLU A 78 -2.13 10.68 4.32
CA GLU A 78 -3.35 10.56 3.50
C GLU A 78 -3.47 9.15 2.89
N LEU A 79 -2.38 8.62 2.33
CA LEU A 79 -2.34 7.27 1.78
C LEU A 79 -2.63 6.19 2.82
N SER A 80 -2.10 6.34 4.05
CA SER A 80 -2.36 5.41 5.15
C SER A 80 -3.83 5.41 5.53
N THR A 81 -4.46 6.59 5.61
CA THR A 81 -5.90 6.74 5.87
C THR A 81 -6.75 6.15 4.74
N GLU A 82 -6.37 6.36 3.47
CA GLU A 82 -7.04 5.75 2.31
C GLU A 82 -7.02 4.23 2.43
N PHE A 83 -5.84 3.65 2.72
CA PHE A 83 -5.67 2.22 2.92
C PHE A 83 -6.55 1.70 4.06
N GLU A 84 -6.52 2.33 5.23
CA GLU A 84 -7.36 1.94 6.37
C GLU A 84 -8.85 1.93 6.00
N ASN A 85 -9.31 2.93 5.25
CA ASN A 85 -10.71 2.99 4.84
C ASN A 85 -11.07 1.88 3.85
N GLU A 86 -10.19 1.52 2.93
CA GLU A 86 -10.40 0.37 2.04
C GLU A 86 -10.39 -0.95 2.80
N VAL A 87 -9.51 -1.12 3.79
CA VAL A 87 -9.51 -2.30 4.67
C VAL A 87 -10.80 -2.35 5.50
N LYS A 88 -11.30 -1.23 6.04
CA LYS A 88 -12.57 -1.20 6.79
C LYS A 88 -13.76 -1.67 5.95
N LYS A 89 -13.79 -1.35 4.65
CA LYS A 89 -14.87 -1.76 3.74
C LYS A 89 -14.91 -3.27 3.49
N MET A 90 -13.79 -3.97 3.67
CA MET A 90 -13.70 -5.42 3.46
C MET A 90 -13.86 -6.25 4.75
N LEU A 91 -13.87 -5.61 5.93
CA LEU A 91 -13.94 -6.29 7.22
C LEU A 91 -15.38 -6.31 7.79
N ASP A 92 -15.70 -7.38 8.52
CA ASP A 92 -16.89 -7.43 9.39
C ASP A 92 -16.64 -6.69 10.73
N GLU A 93 -17.72 -6.45 11.49
CA GLU A 93 -17.67 -5.66 12.74
C GLU A 93 -16.69 -6.23 13.78
N GLN A 94 -16.52 -7.55 13.84
CA GLN A 94 -15.58 -8.19 14.78
C GLN A 94 -14.12 -7.93 14.37
N ARG A 95 -13.82 -7.97 13.07
CA ARG A 95 -12.47 -7.68 12.55
C ARG A 95 -12.12 -6.18 12.56
N LEU A 96 -13.11 -5.28 12.62
CA LEU A 96 -12.86 -3.85 12.81
C LEU A 96 -12.15 -3.53 14.14
N VAL A 97 -12.44 -4.30 15.20
CA VAL A 97 -11.76 -4.16 16.50
C VAL A 97 -10.28 -4.58 16.41
N ALA A 98 -10.00 -5.65 15.66
CA ALA A 98 -8.63 -6.08 15.39
C ALA A 98 -7.87 -5.03 14.57
N LEU A 99 -8.52 -4.43 13.57
CA LEU A 99 -7.95 -3.33 12.79
C LEU A 99 -7.66 -2.09 13.64
N ALA A 100 -8.57 -1.70 14.55
CA ALA A 100 -8.36 -0.55 15.43
C ALA A 100 -7.17 -0.72 16.38
N SER A 101 -6.83 -1.97 16.70
CA SER A 101 -5.67 -2.32 17.53
C SER A 101 -4.38 -2.48 16.69
N TYR A 102 -4.50 -2.55 15.37
CA TYR A 102 -3.39 -2.73 14.44
C TYR A 102 -2.82 -1.37 13.98
N LYS A 103 -1.52 -1.13 14.21
CA LYS A 103 -0.86 0.16 13.90
C LYS A 103 -0.49 0.28 12.42
N ILE A 104 -1.40 0.82 11.61
CA ILE A 104 -1.14 1.12 10.20
C ILE A 104 -0.43 2.46 10.08
N ASN A 105 0.67 2.48 9.34
CA ASN A 105 1.36 3.72 8.97
C ASN A 105 2.20 3.54 7.71
N ALA A 106 2.58 4.65 7.10
CA ALA A 106 3.29 4.68 5.82
C ALA A 106 4.63 3.93 5.81
N SER A 107 5.29 3.78 6.97
CA SER A 107 6.59 3.09 7.03
C SER A 107 6.49 1.60 6.69
N LEU A 108 5.30 1.00 6.83
CA LEU A 108 5.03 -0.39 6.46
C LEU A 108 5.34 -0.68 4.99
N TRP A 109 5.08 0.30 4.11
CA TRP A 109 5.26 0.16 2.66
C TRP A 109 6.57 0.76 2.12
N LEU A 110 7.28 1.55 2.92
CA LEU A 110 8.56 2.15 2.52
C LEU A 110 9.77 1.41 3.06
N ASN A 111 9.65 0.78 4.23
CA ASN A 111 10.72 0.07 4.92
C ASN A 111 10.20 -1.28 5.45
N THR A 112 9.68 -2.11 4.56
CA THR A 112 8.97 -3.35 4.92
C THR A 112 9.81 -4.30 5.81
N PRO A 113 11.13 -4.50 5.61
CA PRO A 113 11.92 -5.35 6.50
C PRO A 113 11.96 -4.89 7.96
N GLN A 114 12.07 -3.57 8.20
CA GLN A 114 12.06 -2.99 9.55
C GLN A 114 10.65 -2.98 10.14
N ALA A 115 9.64 -2.71 9.31
CA ALA A 115 8.24 -2.76 9.70
C ALA A 115 7.79 -4.16 10.12
N LEU A 116 8.24 -5.22 9.44
CA LEU A 116 7.92 -6.59 9.82
C LEU A 116 8.48 -6.95 11.21
N LYS A 117 9.68 -6.46 11.55
CA LYS A 117 10.27 -6.67 12.89
C LYS A 117 9.47 -5.98 14.00
N SER A 118 8.98 -4.75 13.76
CA SER A 118 8.17 -4.05 14.77
C SER A 118 6.80 -4.67 14.96
N LEU A 119 6.25 -5.29 13.91
CA LEU A 119 4.98 -6.03 13.99
C LEU A 119 5.13 -7.40 14.68
N GLN A 120 6.29 -8.05 14.58
CA GLN A 120 6.56 -9.34 15.23
C GLN A 120 6.87 -9.19 16.74
N GLY A 121 7.49 -8.10 17.16
CA GLY A 121 7.83 -7.85 18.58
C GLY A 121 6.66 -7.47 19.49
N SER A 122 5.41 -7.48 19.00
CA SER A 122 4.21 -7.23 19.81
C SER A 122 3.47 -8.53 20.22
N ILE A 123 4.07 -9.71 19.98
CA ILE A 123 3.53 -11.04 20.33
C ILE A 123 4.46 -11.74 21.35
N GLU A 124 5.00 -10.99 22.30
CA GLU A 124 5.64 -11.53 23.52
C GLU A 124 4.91 -11.01 24.76
#